data_AF-X1BUW5-F1
#
_entry.id   AF-X1BUW5-F1
#
_cell.length_a   1.000
_cell.length_b   1.000
_cell.length_c   1.000
_cell.angle_alpha   90.00
_cell.angle_beta   90.00
_cell.angle_gamma   90.00
#
_symmetry.space_group_name_H-M   'P 1'
#
loop_
_entity.id
_entity.type
_entity.pdbx_description
1 polymer ?
#
loop_
_entity_poly.entity_id
_entity_poly.type
_entity_poly.pdbx_seq_one_letter_code
_entity_poly.pdbx_strand_id
1 'polypeptide(L)'
;LIDQRKLPFEEVYVSCKSADSVAKAIKDMVVRGAPAIGVAAAYGVALAALKFSGEDKEKFADYINENIRLLSGARPTAVNLFWALDRMKKILTSDKNLEVEKIKDKLIEEAEEIEKQDLEINWKIGQNGKKIFDKATGKIKILTHCNAGALATSGYGTALAVIRSLDAEGKVANVIVDETRPFLQGARLLLFSKIYFTLKAWFAKLISITLAG
;
A
#
# COMPACT_ATOMS: atom_id res chain seq x y z
N LEU A 1 4.72 7.22 -7.96
CA LEU A 1 5.05 6.45 -6.73
C LEU A 1 6.18 7.15 -6.00
N ILE A 2 6.11 7.31 -4.67
CA ILE A 2 7.28 7.76 -3.89
C ILE A 2 8.35 6.66 -3.89
N ASP A 3 9.63 7.01 -4.09
CA ASP A 3 10.73 6.04 -4.03
C ASP A 3 11.12 5.75 -2.58
N GLN A 4 10.52 4.72 -2.00
CA GLN A 4 10.77 4.34 -0.61
C GLN A 4 12.22 3.88 -0.35
N ARG A 5 13.02 3.64 -1.40
CA ARG A 5 14.43 3.26 -1.25
C ARG A 5 15.33 4.45 -0.94
N LYS A 6 14.85 5.67 -1.20
CA LYS A 6 15.59 6.93 -0.99
C LYS A 6 15.27 7.60 0.35
N LEU A 7 14.12 7.24 0.93
CA LEU A 7 13.77 7.63 2.28
C LEU A 7 14.74 7.03 3.33
N PRO A 8 15.07 7.78 4.41
CA PRO A 8 14.51 9.10 4.78
C PRO A 8 15.27 10.31 4.21
N PHE A 9 16.35 10.09 3.46
CA PHE A 9 17.28 11.16 3.09
C PHE A 9 16.80 12.02 1.92
N GLU A 10 16.02 11.43 1.01
CA GLU A 10 15.56 12.10 -0.20
C GLU A 10 14.14 11.66 -0.53
N GLU A 11 13.22 12.62 -0.70
CA GLU A 11 11.86 12.39 -1.17
C GLU A 11 11.79 12.65 -2.67
N VAL A 12 11.76 11.56 -3.46
CA VAL A 12 11.63 11.61 -4.91
C VAL A 12 10.50 10.73 -5.41
N TYR A 13 9.95 11.09 -6.57
CA TYR A 13 8.83 10.41 -7.20
C TYR A 13 9.25 9.72 -8.49
N VAL A 14 8.88 8.44 -8.62
CA VAL A 14 9.00 7.66 -9.85
C VAL A 14 7.68 7.74 -10.62
N SER A 15 7.75 8.20 -11.87
CA SER A 15 6.63 8.18 -12.81
C SER A 15 6.58 6.84 -13.53
N CYS A 16 5.48 6.11 -13.35
CA CYS A 16 5.21 4.86 -14.07
C CYS A 16 4.24 5.17 -15.21
N LYS A 17 4.56 4.71 -16.42
CA LYS A 17 3.77 4.94 -17.65
C LYS A 17 3.35 3.64 -18.33
N SER A 18 3.56 2.50 -17.70
CA SER A 18 3.20 1.16 -18.22
C SER A 18 3.15 0.13 -17.10
N ALA A 19 2.50 -1.01 -17.37
CA ALA A 19 2.56 -2.17 -16.48
C ALA A 19 4.01 -2.62 -16.23
N ASP A 20 4.92 -2.60 -17.21
CA ASP A 20 6.35 -2.91 -17.01
C ASP A 20 7.01 -2.00 -15.98
N SER A 21 6.77 -0.68 -16.09
CA SER A 21 7.36 0.29 -15.16
C SER A 21 6.80 0.13 -13.75
N VAL A 22 5.54 -0.31 -13.61
CA VAL A 22 4.93 -0.65 -12.31
C VAL A 22 5.49 -1.96 -11.76
N ALA A 23 5.55 -3.02 -12.59
CA ALA A 23 6.12 -4.31 -12.21
C ALA A 23 7.57 -4.15 -11.74
N LYS A 24 8.37 -3.33 -12.45
CA LYS A 24 9.72 -2.95 -12.05
C LYS A 24 9.73 -2.20 -10.72
N ALA A 25 8.85 -1.21 -10.53
CA ALA A 25 8.76 -0.47 -9.27
C ALA A 25 8.42 -1.38 -8.07
N ILE A 26 7.53 -2.37 -8.26
CA ILE A 26 7.18 -3.37 -7.25
C ILE A 26 8.37 -4.30 -6.97
N LYS A 27 9.01 -4.82 -8.01
CA LYS A 27 10.16 -5.75 -7.92
C LYS A 27 11.37 -5.09 -7.26
N ASP A 28 11.69 -3.86 -7.66
CA ASP A 28 12.83 -3.10 -7.16
C ASP A 28 12.55 -2.46 -5.78
N MET A 29 11.35 -2.66 -5.22
CA MET A 29 10.90 -2.11 -3.94
C MET A 29 10.86 -0.57 -3.88
N VAL A 30 10.61 0.09 -5.01
CA VAL A 30 10.22 1.52 -5.07
C VAL A 30 8.92 1.70 -4.27
N VAL A 31 7.93 0.82 -4.50
CA VAL A 31 6.71 0.69 -3.70
C VAL A 31 6.75 -0.62 -2.92
N ARG A 32 6.31 -0.58 -1.67
CA ARG A 32 6.27 -1.73 -0.77
C ARG A 32 5.18 -1.55 0.29
N GLY A 33 4.85 -2.64 0.97
CA GLY A 33 3.65 -2.74 1.81
C GLY A 33 2.56 -3.46 1.03
N ALA A 34 1.94 -4.47 1.65
CA ALA A 34 1.05 -5.36 0.91
C ALA A 34 -0.12 -4.59 0.25
N PRO A 35 -0.81 -3.67 0.94
CA PRO A 35 -1.86 -2.90 0.30
C PRO A 35 -1.36 -1.95 -0.81
N ALA A 36 -0.29 -1.20 -0.57
CA ALA A 36 0.28 -0.31 -1.58
C ALA A 36 0.75 -1.06 -2.85
N ILE A 37 1.25 -2.29 -2.71
CA ILE A 37 1.60 -3.15 -3.84
C ILE A 37 0.35 -3.54 -4.63
N GLY A 38 -0.75 -3.90 -3.96
CA GLY A 38 -2.01 -4.25 -4.61
C GLY A 38 -2.57 -3.07 -5.41
N VAL A 39 -2.61 -1.89 -4.81
CA VAL A 39 -3.07 -0.64 -5.45
C VAL A 39 -2.20 -0.30 -6.66
N ALA A 40 -0.87 -0.35 -6.50
CA ALA A 40 0.05 -0.12 -7.61
C ALA A 40 -0.17 -1.11 -8.77
N ALA A 41 -0.39 -2.39 -8.47
CA ALA A 41 -0.66 -3.41 -9.48
C ALA A 41 -1.98 -3.14 -10.24
N ALA A 42 -3.04 -2.73 -9.54
CA ALA A 42 -4.30 -2.34 -10.18
C ALA A 42 -4.10 -1.17 -11.16
N TYR A 43 -3.40 -0.12 -10.74
CA TYR A 43 -3.02 0.98 -11.64
C TYR A 43 -2.13 0.54 -12.80
N GLY A 44 -1.26 -0.48 -12.60
CA GLY A 44 -0.49 -1.09 -13.68
C GLY A 44 -1.36 -1.67 -14.78
N VAL A 45 -2.47 -2.33 -14.41
CA VAL A 45 -3.46 -2.85 -15.37
C VAL A 45 -4.21 -1.72 -16.06
N ALA A 46 -4.65 -0.69 -15.33
CA ALA A 46 -5.30 0.48 -15.91
C ALA A 46 -4.39 1.22 -16.92
N LEU A 47 -3.10 1.36 -16.62
CA LEU A 47 -2.10 1.91 -17.54
C LEU A 47 -1.92 1.05 -18.80
N ALA A 48 -1.99 -0.28 -18.68
CA ALA A 48 -2.00 -1.16 -19.85
C ALA A 48 -3.26 -0.93 -20.69
N ALA A 49 -4.43 -0.87 -20.06
CA ALA A 49 -5.69 -0.61 -20.75
C ALA A 49 -5.65 0.69 -21.57
N LEU A 50 -5.11 1.77 -21.00
CA LEU A 50 -4.93 3.05 -21.69
C LEU A 50 -3.95 2.99 -22.87
N LYS A 51 -2.99 2.07 -22.85
CA LYS A 51 -2.02 1.90 -23.95
C LYS A 51 -2.53 1.06 -25.11
N PHE A 52 -3.55 0.23 -24.89
CA PHE A 52 -4.09 -0.61 -25.94
C PHE A 52 -4.77 0.23 -27.03
N SER A 53 -4.42 -0.05 -28.29
CA SER A 53 -5.03 0.57 -29.47
C SER A 53 -5.84 -0.46 -30.24
N GLY A 54 -7.09 -0.14 -30.55
CA GLY A 54 -8.01 -1.00 -31.29
C GLY A 54 -9.31 -1.29 -30.54
N GLU A 55 -10.23 -1.95 -31.23
CA GLU A 55 -11.60 -2.22 -30.76
C GLU A 55 -11.89 -3.74 -30.63
N ASP A 56 -10.91 -4.57 -31.00
CA ASP A 56 -11.01 -6.03 -30.91
C ASP A 56 -10.96 -6.49 -29.44
N LYS A 57 -12.10 -6.98 -28.94
CA LYS A 57 -12.28 -7.38 -27.54
C LYS A 57 -11.41 -8.58 -27.15
N GLU A 58 -11.19 -9.52 -28.05
CA GLU A 58 -10.36 -10.70 -27.78
C GLU A 58 -8.90 -10.29 -27.67
N LYS A 59 -8.40 -9.50 -28.62
CA LYS A 59 -7.03 -8.94 -28.55
C LYS A 59 -6.83 -8.06 -27.33
N PHE A 60 -7.83 -7.27 -26.95
CA PHE A 60 -7.79 -6.46 -25.73
C PHE A 60 -7.68 -7.34 -24.49
N ALA A 61 -8.55 -8.35 -24.36
CA ALA A 61 -8.54 -9.25 -23.22
C ALA A 61 -7.21 -10.02 -23.10
N ASP A 62 -6.67 -10.53 -24.20
CA ASP A 62 -5.36 -11.21 -24.22
C ASP A 62 -4.24 -10.26 -23.79
N TYR A 63 -4.22 -9.05 -24.34
CA TYR A 63 -3.24 -8.03 -23.96
C TYR A 63 -3.30 -7.68 -22.46
N ILE A 64 -4.49 -7.50 -21.89
CA ILE A 64 -4.63 -7.24 -20.45
C ILE A 64 -4.20 -8.46 -19.62
N ASN A 65 -4.56 -9.67 -20.03
CA ASN A 65 -4.15 -10.89 -19.33
C ASN A 65 -2.63 -11.07 -19.33
N GLU A 66 -1.93 -10.71 -20.40
CA GLU A 66 -0.46 -10.69 -20.44
C GLU A 66 0.13 -9.70 -19.42
N ASN A 67 -0.43 -8.48 -19.35
CA ASN A 67 0.00 -7.47 -18.38
C ASN A 67 -0.30 -7.87 -16.92
N ILE A 68 -1.42 -8.57 -16.68
CA ILE A 68 -1.72 -9.17 -15.37
C ILE A 68 -0.67 -10.23 -15.01
N ARG A 69 -0.26 -11.09 -15.95
CA ARG A 69 0.81 -12.09 -15.72
C ARG A 69 2.17 -11.44 -15.44
N LEU A 70 2.49 -10.35 -16.13
CA LEU A 70 3.70 -9.57 -15.88
C LEU A 70 3.71 -9.00 -14.45
N LEU A 71 2.61 -8.38 -14.02
CA LEU A 71 2.48 -7.80 -12.69
C LEU A 71 2.49 -8.87 -11.59
N SER A 72 1.84 -10.02 -11.81
CA SER A 72 1.85 -11.13 -10.86
C SER A 72 3.24 -11.73 -10.63
N GLY A 73 4.09 -11.72 -11.65
CA GLY A 73 5.49 -12.12 -11.56
C GLY A 73 6.38 -11.15 -10.76
N ALA A 74 5.93 -9.94 -10.45
CA ALA A 74 6.77 -8.94 -9.78
C ALA A 74 7.11 -9.33 -8.34
N ARG A 75 6.14 -9.87 -7.57
CA ARG A 75 6.31 -10.39 -6.20
C ARG A 75 5.32 -11.54 -5.92
N PRO A 76 5.69 -12.80 -6.23
CA PRO A 76 4.78 -13.96 -6.20
C PRO A 76 4.18 -14.33 -4.83
N THR A 77 4.66 -13.76 -3.74
CA THR A 77 4.15 -14.00 -2.38
C THR A 77 3.26 -12.87 -1.86
N ALA A 78 3.07 -11.79 -2.62
CA ALA A 78 2.27 -10.65 -2.20
C ALA A 78 0.77 -10.91 -2.39
N VAL A 79 0.09 -11.43 -1.38
CA VAL A 79 -1.34 -11.79 -1.46
C VAL A 79 -2.23 -10.63 -1.94
N ASN A 80 -2.03 -9.41 -1.43
CA ASN A 80 -2.78 -8.23 -1.86
C ASN A 80 -2.56 -7.86 -3.34
N LEU A 81 -1.41 -8.24 -3.93
CA LEU A 81 -1.17 -8.09 -5.36
C LEU A 81 -2.15 -8.96 -6.15
N PHE A 82 -2.23 -10.25 -5.82
CA PHE A 82 -3.13 -11.17 -6.50
C PHE A 82 -4.59 -10.80 -6.28
N TRP A 83 -4.98 -10.42 -5.06
CA TRP A 83 -6.33 -9.94 -4.78
C TRP A 83 -6.73 -8.76 -5.69
N ALA A 84 -5.84 -7.78 -5.87
CA ALA A 84 -6.09 -6.65 -6.76
C ALA A 84 -6.19 -7.10 -8.23
N LEU A 85 -5.23 -7.90 -8.70
CA LEU A 85 -5.23 -8.41 -10.08
C LEU A 85 -6.46 -9.27 -10.41
N ASP A 86 -6.94 -10.08 -9.46
CA ASP A 86 -8.14 -10.88 -9.62
C ASP A 86 -9.39 -10.01 -9.76
N ARG A 87 -9.46 -8.88 -9.04
CA ARG A 87 -10.52 -7.88 -9.23
C ARG A 87 -10.47 -7.27 -10.62
N MET A 88 -9.29 -6.84 -11.07
CA MET A 88 -9.11 -6.30 -12.43
C MET A 88 -9.52 -7.31 -13.50
N LYS A 89 -9.16 -8.59 -13.32
CA LYS A 89 -9.52 -9.67 -14.25
C LYS A 89 -11.03 -9.87 -14.36
N LYS A 90 -11.77 -9.75 -13.26
CA LYS A 90 -13.24 -9.88 -13.27
C LYS A 90 -13.93 -8.83 -14.14
N ILE A 91 -13.35 -7.63 -14.26
CA ILE A 91 -13.87 -6.57 -15.14
C ILE A 91 -13.90 -7.02 -16.59
N LEU A 92 -12.85 -7.71 -17.07
CA LEU A 92 -12.77 -8.24 -18.44
C LEU A 92 -13.90 -9.23 -18.75
N THR A 93 -14.39 -9.94 -17.74
CA THR A 93 -15.42 -10.97 -17.88
C THR A 93 -16.82 -10.51 -17.46
N SER A 94 -16.96 -9.25 -17.01
CA SER A 94 -18.18 -8.77 -16.34
C SER A 94 -19.38 -8.62 -17.28
N ASP A 95 -19.15 -8.20 -18.52
CA ASP A 95 -20.18 -8.05 -19.55
C ASP A 95 -19.57 -8.16 -20.95
N LYS A 96 -20.03 -9.15 -21.72
CA LYS A 96 -19.54 -9.44 -23.08
C LYS A 96 -19.96 -8.39 -24.11
N ASN A 97 -20.98 -7.60 -23.81
CA ASN A 97 -21.53 -6.62 -24.73
C ASN A 97 -20.82 -5.26 -24.65
N LEU A 98 -19.96 -5.03 -23.66
CA LEU A 98 -19.26 -3.75 -23.50
C LEU A 98 -18.19 -3.55 -24.57
N GLU A 99 -18.16 -2.36 -25.16
CA GLU A 99 -17.09 -1.91 -26.04
C GLU A 99 -15.76 -1.75 -25.28
N VAL A 100 -14.64 -1.92 -25.99
CA VAL A 100 -13.29 -1.87 -25.39
C VAL A 100 -13.08 -0.60 -24.57
N GLU A 101 -13.49 0.56 -25.07
CA GLU A 101 -13.39 1.83 -24.34
C GLU A 101 -14.16 1.82 -23.01
N LYS A 102 -15.35 1.20 -22.97
CA LYS A 102 -16.11 1.06 -21.73
C LYS A 102 -15.45 0.10 -20.74
N ILE A 103 -14.73 -0.92 -21.23
CA ILE A 103 -13.95 -1.81 -20.37
C ILE A 103 -12.72 -1.07 -19.82
N LYS A 104 -12.06 -0.22 -20.63
CA LYS A 104 -10.97 0.65 -20.17
C LYS A 104 -11.42 1.58 -19.05
N ASP A 105 -12.56 2.27 -19.24
CA ASP A 105 -13.16 3.13 -18.21
C ASP A 105 -13.35 2.35 -16.89
N LYS A 106 -13.97 1.16 -16.95
CA LYS A 106 -14.22 0.32 -15.78
C LYS A 106 -12.93 -0.17 -15.10
N LEU A 107 -11.86 -0.45 -15.85
CA LEU A 107 -10.58 -0.83 -15.26
C LEU A 107 -9.94 0.35 -14.51
N ILE A 108 -10.09 1.58 -15.00
CA ILE A 108 -9.61 2.77 -14.30
C ILE A 108 -10.43 2.97 -13.01
N GLU A 109 -11.76 2.95 -13.12
CA GLU A 109 -12.67 3.06 -11.97
C GLU A 109 -12.38 2.00 -10.90
N GLU A 110 -12.13 0.75 -11.30
CA GLU A 110 -11.82 -0.33 -10.36
C GLU A 110 -10.49 -0.13 -9.65
N ALA A 111 -9.46 0.41 -10.33
CA ALA A 111 -8.19 0.73 -9.69
C ALA A 111 -8.34 1.86 -8.65
N GLU A 112 -9.10 2.90 -8.98
CA GLU A 112 -9.43 4.00 -8.07
C GLU A 112 -10.26 3.52 -6.87
N GLU A 113 -11.23 2.62 -7.10
CA GLU A 113 -12.06 2.05 -6.05
C GLU A 113 -11.25 1.11 -5.13
N ILE A 114 -10.29 0.35 -5.66
CA ILE A 114 -9.33 -0.42 -4.84
C ILE A 114 -8.53 0.51 -3.92
N GLU A 115 -8.02 1.64 -4.43
CA GLU A 115 -7.29 2.63 -3.64
C GLU A 115 -8.15 3.23 -2.54
N LYS A 116 -9.35 3.69 -2.89
CA LYS A 116 -10.32 4.31 -1.98
C LYS A 116 -10.77 3.35 -0.89
N GLN A 117 -11.04 2.10 -1.23
CA GLN A 117 -11.38 1.08 -0.25
C GLN A 117 -10.23 0.80 0.72
N ASP A 118 -8.99 0.72 0.24
CA ASP A 118 -7.84 0.57 1.13
C ASP A 118 -7.72 1.75 2.11
N LEU A 119 -7.90 2.99 1.62
CA LEU A 119 -7.90 4.19 2.47
C LEU A 119 -8.98 4.10 3.57
N GLU A 120 -10.21 3.71 3.21
CA GLU A 120 -11.32 3.57 4.14
C GLU A 120 -11.09 2.43 5.15
N ILE A 121 -10.60 1.28 4.69
CA ILE A 121 -10.27 0.12 5.53
C ILE A 121 -9.22 0.52 6.57
N ASN A 122 -8.16 1.20 6.15
CA ASN A 122 -7.09 1.63 7.05
C ASN A 122 -7.57 2.63 8.11
N TRP A 123 -8.43 3.58 7.72
CA TRP A 123 -9.08 4.47 8.68
C TRP A 123 -9.94 3.69 9.69
N LYS A 124 -10.76 2.75 9.22
CA LYS A 124 -11.59 1.88 10.08
C LYS A 124 -10.75 0.99 10.99
N ILE A 125 -9.62 0.46 10.52
CA ILE A 125 -8.65 -0.29 11.34
C ILE A 125 -8.16 0.58 12.49
N GLY A 126 -7.80 1.83 12.24
CA GLY A 126 -7.41 2.77 13.29
C GLY A 126 -8.51 3.00 14.33
N GLN A 127 -9.73 3.30 13.88
CA GLN A 127 -10.86 3.59 14.77
C GLN A 127 -11.36 2.38 15.56
N ASN A 128 -11.29 1.17 14.99
CA ASN A 128 -11.70 -0.04 15.69
C ASN A 128 -10.58 -0.59 16.57
N GLY A 129 -9.33 -0.56 16.10
CA GLY A 129 -8.18 -1.06 16.84
C GLY A 129 -7.90 -0.27 18.12
N LYS A 130 -8.19 1.04 18.16
CA LYS A 130 -8.01 1.83 19.39
C LYS A 130 -8.90 1.34 20.55
N LYS A 131 -10.07 0.76 20.24
CA LYS A 131 -11.05 0.29 21.24
C LYS A 131 -10.52 -0.88 22.08
N ILE A 132 -9.53 -1.61 21.57
CA ILE A 132 -8.83 -2.67 22.31
C ILE A 132 -8.24 -2.12 23.62
N PHE A 133 -7.92 -0.82 23.65
CA PHE A 133 -7.29 -0.16 24.78
C PHE A 133 -8.26 0.62 25.67
N ASP A 134 -9.58 0.48 25.51
CA ASP A 134 -10.57 1.26 26.26
C ASP A 134 -10.53 1.01 27.78
N LYS A 135 -10.06 -0.17 28.20
CA LYS A 135 -9.88 -0.52 29.62
C LYS A 135 -8.53 -0.12 30.19
N ALA A 136 -7.63 0.48 29.41
CA ALA A 136 -6.30 0.85 29.87
C ALA A 136 -6.39 2.03 30.87
N THR A 137 -5.92 1.81 32.10
CA THR A 137 -5.88 2.83 33.15
C THR A 137 -4.55 3.60 33.09
N GLY A 138 -4.37 4.41 32.04
CA GLY A 138 -3.19 5.25 31.87
C GLY A 138 -2.71 5.36 30.42
N LYS A 139 -1.57 6.02 30.23
CA LYS A 139 -0.97 6.14 28.90
C LYS A 139 -0.30 4.82 28.47
N ILE A 140 -0.47 4.48 27.20
CA ILE A 140 -0.09 3.20 26.60
C ILE A 140 1.33 3.29 26.02
N LYS A 141 2.17 2.31 26.32
CA LYS A 141 3.44 2.09 25.64
C LYS A 141 3.24 1.04 24.56
N ILE A 142 3.62 1.36 23.33
CA ILE A 142 3.37 0.50 22.16
C ILE A 142 4.71 0.10 21.56
N LEU A 143 4.90 -1.20 21.30
CA LEU A 143 5.99 -1.71 20.47
C LEU A 143 5.43 -2.00 19.07
N THR A 144 6.17 -1.63 18.03
CA THR A 144 5.80 -1.95 16.65
C THR A 144 7.03 -2.35 15.83
N HIS A 145 6.79 -3.14 14.80
CA HIS A 145 7.81 -3.77 13.97
C HIS A 145 7.50 -3.51 12.49
N CYS A 146 8.54 -3.36 11.66
CA CYS A 146 8.44 -3.03 10.24
C CYS A 146 7.86 -1.62 9.97
N ASN A 147 7.26 -1.44 8.79
CA ASN A 147 6.52 -0.26 8.41
C ASN A 147 5.10 -0.67 8.00
N ALA A 148 4.14 -0.41 8.89
CA ALA A 148 2.71 -0.58 8.67
C ALA A 148 2.00 0.79 8.68
N GLY A 149 2.70 1.82 8.19
CA GLY A 149 2.23 3.20 8.07
C GLY A 149 1.64 3.55 6.72
N ALA A 150 1.35 4.83 6.51
CA ALA A 150 0.77 5.35 5.27
C ALA A 150 1.61 5.05 4.02
N LEU A 151 2.94 4.94 4.14
CA LEU A 151 3.80 4.53 3.03
C LEU A 151 3.58 3.06 2.59
N ALA A 152 2.99 2.23 3.43
CA ALA A 152 2.73 0.82 3.14
C ALA A 152 1.32 0.57 2.56
N THR A 153 0.50 1.61 2.48
CA THR A 153 -0.91 1.57 2.09
C THR A 153 -1.28 2.77 1.21
N SER A 154 -2.55 2.95 0.84
CA SER A 154 -3.08 4.16 0.19
C SER A 154 -3.17 5.37 1.13
N GLY A 155 -2.94 5.16 2.43
CA GLY A 155 -3.03 6.20 3.45
C GLY A 155 -3.33 5.63 4.83
N TYR A 156 -3.13 6.46 5.86
CA TYR A 156 -3.21 6.15 7.30
C TYR A 156 -2.22 5.06 7.80
N GLY A 157 -2.21 3.89 7.18
CA GLY A 157 -1.54 2.67 7.61
C GLY A 157 -2.49 1.70 8.31
N THR A 158 -1.98 0.54 8.75
CA THR A 158 -2.76 -0.42 9.54
C THR A 158 -2.43 -0.28 11.02
N ALA A 159 -1.34 -0.88 11.50
CA ALA A 159 -0.92 -0.75 12.89
C ALA A 159 -0.61 0.71 13.26
N LEU A 160 -0.01 1.48 12.36
CA LEU A 160 0.24 2.90 12.62
C LEU A 160 -1.06 3.72 12.69
N ALA A 161 -2.13 3.34 11.98
CA ALA A 161 -3.41 4.03 12.10
C ALA A 161 -4.04 3.84 13.49
N VAL A 162 -3.85 2.67 14.12
CA VAL A 162 -4.26 2.44 15.51
C VAL A 162 -3.46 3.33 16.46
N ILE A 163 -2.14 3.35 16.31
CA ILE A 163 -1.24 4.21 17.11
C ILE A 163 -1.62 5.69 16.95
N ARG A 164 -1.87 6.16 15.72
CA ARG A 164 -2.31 7.53 15.43
C ARG A 164 -3.65 7.84 16.07
N SER A 165 -4.59 6.89 16.06
CA SER A 165 -5.91 7.08 16.67
C SER A 165 -5.82 7.18 18.20
N LEU A 166 -4.93 6.42 18.84
CA LEU A 166 -4.65 6.52 20.27
C LEU A 166 -3.93 7.83 20.62
N ASP A 167 -2.96 8.28 19.81
CA ASP A 167 -2.23 9.53 20.03
C ASP A 167 -3.14 10.75 19.91
N ALA A 168 -4.09 10.73 18.97
CA ALA A 168 -5.11 11.76 18.81
C ALA A 168 -5.99 11.93 20.06
N GLU A 169 -6.18 10.87 20.86
CA GLU A 169 -6.88 10.89 22.16
C GLU A 169 -5.95 11.16 23.34
N GLY A 170 -4.65 11.42 23.11
CA GLY A 170 -3.66 11.63 24.17
C GLY A 170 -3.33 10.38 24.98
N LYS A 171 -3.74 9.19 24.52
CA LYS A 171 -3.58 7.91 25.22
C LYS A 171 -2.19 7.29 25.05
N VAL A 172 -1.34 7.79 24.15
CA VAL A 172 -0.01 7.22 23.92
C VAL A 172 1.04 7.85 24.84
N ALA A 173 1.79 7.01 25.57
CA ALA A 173 2.96 7.41 26.36
C ALA A 173 4.23 7.35 25.51
N ASN A 174 4.43 6.25 24.78
CA ASN A 174 5.62 6.00 23.99
C ASN A 174 5.32 5.00 22.87
N VAL A 175 5.99 5.16 21.73
CA VAL A 175 6.03 4.17 20.64
C VAL A 175 7.47 3.74 20.42
N ILE A 176 7.75 2.48 20.73
CA ILE A 176 9.03 1.81 20.46
C ILE A 176 8.95 1.20 19.07
N VAL A 177 9.97 1.46 18.25
CA VAL A 177 10.01 1.02 16.86
C VAL A 177 11.26 0.17 16.67
N ASP A 178 11.07 -1.08 16.30
CA ASP A 178 12.20 -1.94 15.93
C ASP A 178 12.81 -1.48 14.62
N GLU A 179 14.14 -1.51 14.50
CA GLU A 179 14.80 -1.06 13.28
C GLU A 179 14.37 -1.84 12.03
N THR A 180 14.04 -3.13 12.20
CA THR A 180 13.56 -4.06 11.16
C THR A 180 14.64 -4.42 10.12
N ARG A 181 15.69 -5.15 10.51
CA ARG A 181 16.70 -5.68 9.57
C ARG A 181 16.09 -6.63 8.52
N PRO A 182 16.73 -6.79 7.34
CA PRO A 182 17.92 -6.06 6.87
C PRO A 182 17.60 -4.72 6.19
N PHE A 183 16.33 -4.48 5.81
CA PHE A 183 15.95 -3.31 5.02
C PHE A 183 15.68 -2.04 5.85
N LEU A 184 15.67 -2.17 7.17
CA LEU A 184 15.55 -1.09 8.14
C LEU A 184 14.24 -0.30 8.02
N GLN A 185 13.12 -0.98 7.78
CA GLN A 185 11.82 -0.35 7.54
C GLN A 185 11.34 0.52 8.69
N GLY A 186 11.49 0.04 9.93
CA GLY A 186 11.09 0.81 11.10
C GLY A 186 11.93 2.07 11.21
N ALA A 187 13.27 1.92 11.12
CA ALA A 187 14.20 3.04 11.21
C ALA A 187 14.03 4.07 10.08
N ARG A 188 13.82 3.61 8.83
CA ARG A 188 13.84 4.46 7.64
C ARG A 188 12.48 5.00 7.23
N LEU A 189 11.42 4.19 7.34
CA LEU A 189 10.12 4.50 6.74
C LEU A 189 9.07 4.84 7.80
N LEU A 190 8.99 4.05 8.87
CA LEU A 190 8.00 4.31 9.92
C LEU A 190 8.34 5.60 10.68
N LEU A 191 9.60 5.78 11.07
CA LEU A 191 10.07 7.03 11.70
C LEU A 191 9.95 8.24 10.76
N PHE A 192 10.20 8.09 9.46
CA PHE A 192 9.96 9.16 8.49
C PHE A 192 8.49 9.55 8.42
N SER A 193 7.59 8.55 8.37
CA SER A 193 6.14 8.77 8.34
C SER A 193 5.62 9.54 9.56
N LYS A 194 6.31 9.48 10.71
CA LYS A 194 6.00 10.30 11.88
C LYS A 194 6.10 11.81 11.60
N ILE A 195 7.16 12.23 10.91
CA ILE A 195 7.52 13.64 10.71
C ILE A 195 6.42 14.34 9.88
N TYR A 196 5.87 13.65 8.89
CA TYR A 196 4.87 14.19 7.98
C TYR A 196 3.44 14.24 8.54
N PHE A 197 3.15 13.51 9.63
CA PHE A 197 1.77 13.34 10.11
C PHE A 197 1.53 13.75 11.57
N THR A 198 2.48 14.46 12.19
CA THR A 198 2.37 15.12 13.52
C THR A 198 1.84 14.22 14.63
N LEU A 199 2.72 13.41 15.24
CA LEU A 199 2.44 12.69 16.47
C LEU A 199 3.06 13.43 17.67
N LYS A 200 2.25 13.74 18.69
CA LYS A 200 2.61 14.69 19.77
C LYS A 200 3.45 14.07 20.90
N ALA A 201 3.35 12.76 21.15
CA ALA A 201 4.07 12.08 22.22
C ALA A 201 4.96 10.94 21.68
N TRP A 202 6.13 11.28 21.14
CA TRP A 202 7.04 10.28 20.56
C TRP A 202 8.48 10.46 21.03
N PHE A 203 8.83 9.71 22.08
CA PHE A 203 10.21 9.24 22.27
C PHE A 203 10.37 7.90 21.56
N ALA A 204 10.58 7.93 20.25
CA ALA A 204 10.90 6.70 19.53
C ALA A 204 12.28 6.24 19.93
N LYS A 205 12.35 5.19 20.75
CA LYS A 205 13.58 4.45 20.98
C LYS A 205 13.68 3.43 19.85
N LEU A 206 14.69 3.60 18.98
CA LEU A 206 15.04 2.59 18.00
C LEU A 206 15.68 1.44 18.77
N ILE A 207 15.12 0.24 18.64
CA ILE A 207 15.67 -0.96 19.29
C ILE A 207 16.08 -1.94 18.19
N SER A 208 17.30 -2.49 18.32
CA SER A 208 17.75 -3.61 17.50
C SER A 208 16.89 -4.84 17.82
N ILE A 209 16.51 -5.62 16.81
CA ILE A 209 15.72 -6.86 17.01
C ILE A 209 16.39 -7.79 18.04
N THR A 210 17.72 -7.77 18.13
CA THR A 210 18.49 -8.58 19.09
C THR A 210 18.30 -8.18 20.56
N LEU A 211 17.73 -7.00 20.83
CA LEU A 211 17.49 -6.47 22.18
C LEU A 211 16.02 -6.57 22.61
N ALA A 212 15.14 -7.12 21.76
CA ALA A 212 13.71 -7.24 22.00
C ALA A 212 13.28 -8.62 22.56
N GLY A 213 14.24 -9.47 22.94
CA GLY A 213 14.03 -10.80 23.54
C GLY A 213 14.34 -10.84 25.02
#